data_AF-A0A316NKH8-F1
#
_entry.id   AF-A0A316NKH8-F1
#
_cell.length_a   1.000
_cell.length_b   1.000
_cell.length_c   1.000
_cell.angle_alpha   90.00
_cell.angle_beta   90.00
_cell.angle_gamma   90.00
#
_symmetry.space_group_name_H-M   'P 1'
#
loop_
_entity.id
_entity.type
_entity.pdbx_description
1 polymer ?
#
loop_
_entity_poly.entity_id
_entity_poly.type
_entity_poly.pdbx_seq_one_letter_code
_entity_poly.pdbx_strand_id
1 'polypeptide(L)'
;MGMSASQARLLSITSRLSDNELRSQTITTAKMSLSNRTTEASAAYMDALNSTKLLYTTYDESGNKILESLTGASLSQYGELKNQYGLINNNNQILVSELDATNYENSANMEEFLDKYGVLSEPGEGEFVQVVNPDWEVAWDEYNKEYEEWKTKEPDKNDEKYWDEVSSTDNELYRKFISASQPCYDPAMRGNAGCYKHVLAHLLLADFGDINSKDYTTTLGDTIGIGQKDIPSNINYEGKTPDMRIVSQEILDRNVMAAENEEMKQELINIMKDPNASEQDKINARLMNNYYIDENGNIQLKELTQKIVDMYYILSNYDTMGIAYDPDLKDLLLTFQKDMEQAFKEEIFNEDLYNKDREDWLAQEPEKPDVPYYIEKEERKIVDKDKGQWYVNLWHRMNGPSQTKAGTTDESGNVVEGGTTEGGLPKYKVLEDGLMNNADWLQYALEKGTVTLERVDFTDPTEEGTGLSDCTWTSIIWTNAQDITEEQNEAAITKAEVE
;
A
#
# COMPACT_ATOMS: atom_id res chain seq x y z
N MET A 1 112.41 20.94 -39.32
CA MET A 1 112.33 19.65 -40.04
C MET A 1 111.25 19.79 -41.11
N GLY A 2 111.65 19.91 -42.37
CA GLY A 2 110.79 20.30 -43.49
C GLY A 2 110.10 19.10 -44.15
N MET A 3 108.80 19.23 -44.38
CA MET A 3 108.00 18.30 -45.17
C MET A 3 108.43 18.39 -46.65
N SER A 4 108.56 17.26 -47.36
CA SER A 4 108.93 17.30 -48.78
C SER A 4 107.77 17.84 -49.63
N ALA A 5 108.08 18.58 -50.70
CA ALA A 5 107.07 19.22 -51.55
C ALA A 5 106.06 18.21 -52.16
N SER A 6 106.46 16.96 -52.37
CA SER A 6 105.58 15.89 -52.85
C SER A 6 104.59 15.40 -51.79
N GLN A 7 105.01 15.31 -50.52
CA GLN A 7 104.13 14.95 -49.40
C GLN A 7 103.11 16.05 -49.09
N ALA A 8 103.53 17.32 -49.14
CA ALA A 8 102.63 18.46 -48.96
C ALA A 8 101.57 18.54 -50.08
N ARG A 9 101.95 18.24 -51.33
CA ARG A 9 101.01 18.21 -52.47
C ARG A 9 100.01 17.06 -52.36
N LEU A 10 100.45 15.88 -51.93
CA LEU A 10 99.56 14.74 -51.70
C LEU A 10 98.54 15.06 -50.60
N LEU A 11 98.98 15.60 -49.46
CA LEU A 11 98.09 16.02 -48.36
C LEU A 11 97.07 17.09 -48.79
N SER A 12 97.49 18.05 -49.64
CA SER A 12 96.57 19.05 -50.20
C SER A 12 95.52 18.42 -51.13
N ILE A 13 95.91 17.46 -51.98
CA ILE A 13 94.97 16.74 -52.85
C ILE A 13 94.02 15.87 -52.01
N THR A 14 94.51 15.16 -51.00
CA THR A 14 93.69 14.36 -50.10
C THR A 14 92.72 15.24 -49.31
N SER A 15 93.15 16.39 -48.79
CA SER A 15 92.27 17.34 -48.10
C SER A 15 91.16 17.86 -49.00
N ARG A 16 91.48 18.18 -50.27
CA ARG A 16 90.48 18.59 -51.26
C ARG A 16 89.54 17.45 -51.64
N LEU A 17 90.02 16.21 -51.69
CA LEU A 17 89.20 15.03 -51.96
C LEU A 17 88.23 14.78 -50.82
N SER A 18 88.70 14.84 -49.57
CA SER A 18 87.86 14.73 -48.38
C SER A 18 86.83 15.87 -48.27
N ASP A 19 87.20 17.12 -48.60
CA ASP A 19 86.24 18.24 -48.66
C ASP A 19 85.19 18.02 -49.76
N ASN A 20 85.60 17.55 -50.95
CA ASN A 20 84.66 17.20 -52.01
C ASN A 20 83.74 16.03 -51.63
N GLU A 21 84.25 15.03 -50.93
CA GLU A 21 83.46 13.90 -50.44
C GLU A 21 82.44 14.34 -49.39
N LEU A 22 82.84 15.19 -48.44
CA LEU A 22 81.95 15.79 -47.44
C LEU A 22 80.85 16.64 -48.10
N ARG A 23 81.21 17.47 -49.09
CA ARG A 23 80.23 18.23 -49.89
C ARG A 23 79.27 17.33 -50.64
N SER A 24 79.78 16.24 -51.25
CA SER A 24 78.95 15.26 -51.97
C SER A 24 77.96 14.56 -51.04
N GLN A 25 78.39 14.17 -49.84
CA GLN A 25 77.52 13.60 -48.80
C GLN A 25 76.46 14.61 -48.36
N THR A 26 76.85 15.87 -48.09
CA THR A 26 75.92 16.94 -47.72
C THR A 26 74.86 17.18 -48.80
N ILE A 27 75.27 17.23 -50.07
CA ILE A 27 74.35 17.37 -51.21
C ILE A 27 73.43 16.16 -51.32
N THR A 28 73.95 14.94 -51.09
CA THR A 28 73.14 13.71 -51.15
C THR A 28 72.09 13.67 -50.05
N THR A 29 72.45 14.05 -48.82
CA THR A 29 71.51 14.18 -47.70
C THR A 29 70.47 15.27 -47.98
N ALA A 30 70.89 16.42 -48.51
CA ALA A 30 69.96 17.49 -48.89
C ALA A 30 69.00 17.05 -50.00
N LYS A 31 69.46 16.29 -51.00
CA LYS A 31 68.62 15.71 -52.04
C LYS A 31 67.63 14.68 -51.49
N MET A 32 68.06 13.83 -50.57
CA MET A 32 67.17 12.85 -49.93
C MET A 32 66.10 13.54 -49.08
N SER A 33 66.49 14.57 -48.30
CA SER A 33 65.55 15.39 -47.53
C SER A 33 64.58 16.14 -48.44
N LEU A 34 65.06 16.73 -49.54
CA LEU A 34 64.21 17.39 -50.53
C LEU A 34 63.24 16.40 -51.15
N SER A 35 63.71 15.22 -51.57
CA SER A 35 62.85 14.18 -52.15
C SER A 35 61.79 13.68 -51.17
N ASN A 36 62.13 13.53 -49.89
CA ASN A 36 61.14 13.17 -48.85
C ASN A 36 60.10 14.28 -48.69
N ARG A 37 60.53 15.54 -48.59
CA ARG A 37 59.63 16.70 -48.52
C ARG A 37 58.74 16.82 -49.75
N THR A 38 59.25 16.54 -50.94
CA THR A 38 58.45 16.54 -52.18
C THR A 38 57.41 15.42 -52.17
N THR A 39 57.75 14.23 -51.68
CA THR A 39 56.78 13.13 -51.52
C THR A 39 55.70 13.48 -50.49
N GLU A 40 56.08 14.06 -49.36
CA GLU A 40 55.16 14.52 -48.31
C GLU A 40 54.24 15.63 -48.83
N ALA A 41 54.78 16.65 -49.51
CA ALA A 41 53.98 17.71 -50.13
C ALA A 41 53.04 17.17 -51.20
N SER A 42 53.48 16.20 -52.01
CA SER A 42 52.61 15.55 -53.02
C SER A 42 51.49 14.75 -52.37
N ALA A 43 51.76 14.04 -51.27
CA ALA A 43 50.73 13.32 -50.52
C ALA A 43 49.74 14.30 -49.88
N ALA A 44 50.23 15.34 -49.21
CA ALA A 44 49.40 16.39 -48.62
C ALA A 44 48.53 17.12 -49.66
N TYR A 45 49.07 17.39 -50.85
CA TYR A 45 48.32 17.95 -51.97
C TYR A 45 47.24 17.01 -52.50
N MET A 46 47.55 15.72 -52.66
CA MET A 46 46.56 14.73 -53.09
C MET A 46 45.47 14.50 -52.03
N ASP A 47 45.82 14.58 -50.75
CA ASP A 47 44.87 14.52 -49.63
C ASP A 47 43.98 15.77 -49.60
N ALA A 48 44.54 16.96 -49.81
CA ALA A 48 43.80 18.21 -49.90
C ALA A 48 42.88 18.27 -51.12
N LEU A 49 43.30 17.70 -52.26
CA LEU A 49 42.50 17.63 -53.49
C LEU A 49 41.32 16.66 -53.36
N ASN A 50 41.46 15.63 -52.53
CA ASN A 50 40.38 14.73 -52.16
C ASN A 50 39.61 15.20 -50.91
N SER A 51 40.04 16.30 -50.27
CA SER A 51 39.35 16.84 -49.10
C SER A 51 38.09 17.57 -49.52
N THR A 52 37.02 17.23 -48.84
CA THR A 52 35.72 17.87 -48.95
C THR A 52 35.35 18.52 -47.64
N LYS A 53 34.46 19.50 -47.69
CA LYS A 53 33.81 20.12 -46.54
C LYS A 53 32.32 19.83 -46.60
N LEU A 54 31.72 19.59 -45.43
CA LEU A 54 30.28 19.49 -45.31
C LEU A 54 29.64 20.87 -45.12
N LEU A 55 28.62 21.15 -45.91
CA LEU A 55 27.82 22.37 -45.88
C LEU A 55 26.39 22.05 -45.49
N TYR A 56 25.76 22.99 -44.81
CA TYR A 56 24.35 22.94 -44.45
C TYR A 56 23.55 23.94 -45.29
N THR A 57 22.43 23.47 -45.83
CA THR A 57 21.43 24.29 -46.53
C THR A 57 20.49 24.90 -45.52
N THR A 58 20.39 26.23 -45.52
CA THR A 58 19.42 27.01 -44.75
C THR A 58 18.78 28.07 -45.64
N TYR A 59 17.80 28.80 -45.09
CA TYR A 59 17.11 29.89 -45.76
C TYR A 59 17.37 31.21 -45.03
N ASP A 60 17.47 32.31 -45.78
CA ASP A 60 17.48 33.65 -45.21
C ASP A 60 16.06 34.15 -44.90
N GLU A 61 15.92 35.30 -44.25
CA GLU A 61 14.62 35.95 -43.93
C GLU A 61 13.75 36.24 -45.16
N SER A 62 14.31 36.14 -46.37
CA SER A 62 13.61 36.33 -47.65
C SER A 62 13.27 35.01 -48.35
N GLY A 63 13.54 33.86 -47.70
CA GLY A 63 13.29 32.52 -48.24
C GLY A 63 14.32 32.07 -49.29
N ASN A 64 15.44 32.77 -49.45
CA ASN A 64 16.48 32.34 -50.37
C ASN A 64 17.38 31.29 -49.74
N LYS A 65 17.72 30.26 -50.54
CA LYS A 65 18.66 29.22 -50.14
C LYS A 65 20.07 29.79 -49.92
N ILE A 66 20.61 29.59 -48.72
CA ILE A 66 21.98 29.91 -48.33
C ILE A 66 22.72 28.64 -47.89
N LEU A 67 24.03 28.60 -48.17
CA LEU A 67 24.91 27.52 -47.77
C LEU A 67 25.86 28.03 -46.68
N GLU A 68 25.87 27.37 -45.54
CA GLU A 68 26.77 27.67 -44.43
C GLU A 68 27.60 26.44 -44.04
N SER A 69 28.66 26.64 -43.26
CA SER A 69 29.46 25.52 -42.74
C SER A 69 28.61 24.64 -41.84
N LEU A 70 28.68 23.31 -42.03
CA LEU A 70 27.98 22.36 -41.17
C LEU A 70 28.59 22.38 -39.77
N THR A 71 27.89 22.97 -38.80
CA THR A 71 28.28 23.02 -37.39
C THR A 71 27.19 22.38 -36.53
N GLY A 72 27.50 22.08 -35.27
CA GLY A 72 26.47 21.62 -34.34
C GLY A 72 25.43 22.71 -34.07
N ALA A 73 25.85 23.98 -34.04
CA ALA A 73 24.95 25.12 -33.91
C ALA A 73 23.97 25.22 -35.09
N SER A 74 24.44 25.06 -36.34
CA SER A 74 23.57 25.14 -37.52
C SER A 74 22.47 24.07 -37.55
N LEU A 75 22.68 22.95 -36.85
CA LEU A 75 21.76 21.82 -36.74
C LEU A 75 20.80 21.92 -35.54
N SER A 76 21.27 22.42 -34.40
CA SER A 76 20.55 22.37 -33.11
C SER A 76 19.78 23.65 -32.79
N GLN A 77 20.15 24.78 -33.39
CA GLN A 77 19.45 26.05 -33.20
C GLN A 77 18.21 26.14 -34.10
N TYR A 78 17.14 26.68 -33.54
CA TYR A 78 15.94 26.99 -34.32
C TYR A 78 16.24 27.98 -35.44
N GLY A 79 15.68 27.72 -36.62
CA GLY A 79 15.60 28.68 -37.72
C GLY A 79 14.40 28.38 -38.60
N GLU A 80 13.87 29.42 -39.24
CA GLU A 80 12.74 29.29 -40.15
C GLU A 80 13.08 28.36 -41.32
N LEU A 81 12.12 27.51 -41.70
CA LEU A 81 12.26 26.55 -42.80
C LEU A 81 13.41 25.54 -42.64
N LYS A 82 13.91 25.34 -41.40
CA LYS A 82 14.93 24.34 -41.08
C LYS A 82 14.31 23.05 -40.56
N ASN A 83 14.84 21.92 -41.02
CA ASN A 83 14.60 20.63 -40.37
C ASN A 83 15.34 20.57 -39.02
N GLN A 84 14.69 20.02 -37.99
CA GLN A 84 15.30 19.85 -36.68
C GLN A 84 16.23 18.63 -36.66
N TYR A 85 17.50 18.86 -36.34
CA TYR A 85 18.53 17.83 -36.22
C TYR A 85 19.12 17.78 -34.82
N GLY A 86 19.46 16.58 -34.38
CA GLY A 86 20.07 16.28 -33.09
C GLY A 86 21.35 15.48 -33.29
N LEU A 87 22.41 15.87 -32.59
CA LEU A 87 23.68 15.16 -32.58
C LEU A 87 23.65 14.13 -31.46
N ILE A 88 23.80 12.85 -31.77
CA ILE A 88 23.69 11.77 -30.78
C ILE A 88 25.03 11.09 -30.59
N ASN A 89 25.46 10.94 -29.34
CA ASN A 89 26.69 10.22 -29.03
C ASN A 89 26.46 8.69 -28.90
N ASN A 90 27.55 7.93 -28.76
CA ASN A 90 27.49 6.47 -28.60
C ASN A 90 26.71 5.97 -27.35
N ASN A 91 26.42 6.86 -26.39
CA ASN A 91 25.63 6.54 -25.20
C ASN A 91 24.14 6.86 -25.39
N ASN A 92 23.71 7.18 -26.62
CA ASN A 92 22.36 7.60 -26.97
C ASN A 92 21.92 8.92 -26.29
N GLN A 93 22.89 9.80 -26.00
CA GLN A 93 22.62 11.12 -25.43
C GLN A 93 22.59 12.16 -26.55
N ILE A 94 21.58 13.03 -26.55
CA ILE A 94 21.57 14.21 -27.41
C ILE A 94 22.62 15.22 -26.92
N LEU A 95 23.45 15.69 -27.83
CA LEU A 95 24.43 16.74 -27.59
C LEU A 95 23.73 18.08 -27.76
N VAL A 96 23.71 18.88 -26.69
CA VAL A 96 23.01 20.17 -26.64
C VAL A 96 23.99 21.30 -26.35
N SER A 97 23.60 22.53 -26.68
CA SER A 97 24.40 23.72 -26.36
C SER A 97 24.43 24.00 -24.86
N GLU A 98 25.37 24.83 -24.41
CA GLU A 98 25.43 25.29 -23.02
C GLU A 98 24.15 26.04 -22.62
N LEU A 99 23.58 26.81 -23.55
CA LEU A 99 22.32 27.54 -23.34
C LEU A 99 21.13 26.59 -23.12
N ASP A 100 20.96 25.59 -24.00
CA ASP A 100 19.84 24.66 -23.91
C ASP A 100 19.92 23.81 -22.63
N ALA A 101 21.12 23.37 -22.28
CA ALA A 101 21.37 22.68 -21.01
C ALA A 101 21.03 23.57 -19.81
N THR A 102 21.48 24.84 -19.81
CA THR A 102 21.19 25.79 -18.73
C THR A 102 19.70 26.07 -18.60
N ASN A 103 18.99 26.20 -19.73
CA ASN A 103 17.55 26.41 -19.73
C ASN A 103 16.82 25.19 -19.17
N TYR A 104 17.18 23.97 -19.58
CA TYR A 104 16.64 22.73 -19.03
C TYR A 104 16.96 22.54 -17.54
N GLU A 105 18.19 22.86 -17.12
CA GLU A 105 18.63 22.71 -15.74
C GLU A 105 17.84 23.60 -14.79
N ASN A 106 17.59 24.84 -15.21
CA ASN A 106 16.88 25.84 -14.43
C ASN A 106 15.35 25.82 -14.57
N SER A 107 14.77 24.79 -15.21
CA SER A 107 13.31 24.66 -15.39
C SER A 107 12.80 23.43 -14.66
N ALA A 108 11.71 23.56 -13.91
CA ALA A 108 11.05 22.45 -13.22
C ALA A 108 10.10 21.68 -14.14
N ASN A 109 9.55 22.36 -15.15
CA ASN A 109 8.55 21.83 -16.07
C ASN A 109 8.75 22.41 -17.48
N MET A 110 8.02 21.84 -18.44
CA MET A 110 8.07 22.21 -19.85
C MET A 110 7.63 23.67 -20.08
N GLU A 111 6.66 24.16 -19.33
CA GLU A 111 6.20 25.55 -19.45
C GLU A 111 7.34 26.55 -19.14
N GLU A 112 8.02 26.39 -18.00
CA GLU A 112 9.19 27.21 -17.64
C GLU A 112 10.32 27.11 -18.66
N PHE A 113 10.50 25.93 -19.26
CA PHE A 113 11.50 25.72 -20.30
C PHE A 113 11.15 26.52 -21.57
N LEU A 114 9.89 26.43 -22.03
CA LEU A 114 9.41 27.16 -23.20
C LEU A 114 9.42 28.67 -22.98
N ASP A 115 9.08 29.13 -21.77
CA ASP A 115 9.08 30.56 -21.42
C ASP A 115 10.45 31.21 -21.64
N LYS A 116 11.54 30.49 -21.33
CA LYS A 116 12.92 30.98 -21.54
C LYS A 116 13.28 31.22 -23.00
N TYR A 117 12.55 30.60 -23.93
CA TYR A 117 12.70 30.84 -25.37
C TYR A 117 11.71 31.87 -25.91
N GLY A 118 10.84 32.42 -25.05
CA GLY A 118 9.85 33.44 -25.40
C GLY A 118 8.79 32.95 -26.38
N VAL A 119 8.44 31.66 -26.31
CA VAL A 119 7.44 31.05 -27.22
C VAL A 119 6.04 30.95 -26.59
N LEU A 120 5.89 31.39 -25.34
CA LEU A 120 4.61 31.41 -24.63
C LEU A 120 3.98 32.81 -24.66
N SER A 121 2.66 32.86 -24.51
CA SER A 121 1.88 34.09 -24.37
C SER A 121 2.28 34.85 -23.11
N GLU A 122 2.03 36.16 -23.09
CA GLU A 122 2.24 36.96 -21.88
C GLU A 122 1.35 36.45 -20.72
N PRO A 123 1.80 36.57 -19.46
CA PRO A 123 0.98 36.23 -18.30
C PRO A 123 -0.35 36.99 -18.31
N GLY A 124 -1.48 36.30 -18.19
CA GLY A 124 -2.83 36.86 -18.25
C GLY A 124 -3.54 36.70 -19.60
N GLU A 125 -2.84 36.25 -20.65
CA GLU A 125 -3.42 35.95 -21.97
C GLU A 125 -3.60 34.43 -22.22
N GLY A 126 -3.37 33.61 -21.19
CA GLY A 126 -3.54 32.16 -21.25
C GLY A 126 -5.00 31.69 -21.28
N GLU A 127 -5.18 30.38 -21.32
CA GLU A 127 -6.48 29.74 -21.13
C GLU A 127 -6.60 29.17 -19.72
N PHE A 128 -7.75 29.36 -19.07
CA PHE A 128 -8.03 28.75 -17.78
C PHE A 128 -8.51 27.32 -18.00
N VAL A 129 -7.78 26.36 -17.42
CA VAL A 129 -8.15 24.94 -17.41
C VAL A 129 -8.51 24.51 -16.00
N GLN A 130 -9.41 23.54 -15.89
CA GLN A 130 -9.72 22.91 -14.60
C GLN A 130 -8.67 21.85 -14.29
N VAL A 131 -7.97 22.02 -13.18
CA VAL A 131 -7.01 21.05 -12.65
C VAL A 131 -7.48 20.56 -11.29
N VAL A 132 -7.03 19.36 -10.92
CA VAL A 132 -7.27 18.83 -9.57
C VAL A 132 -6.56 19.74 -8.56
N ASN A 133 -7.25 20.09 -7.48
CA ASN A 133 -6.68 20.90 -6.43
C ASN A 133 -5.66 20.05 -5.62
N PRO A 134 -4.36 20.43 -5.58
CA PRO A 134 -3.36 19.66 -4.83
C PRO A 134 -3.66 19.61 -3.33
N ASP A 135 -4.35 20.62 -2.78
CA ASP A 135 -4.72 20.65 -1.36
C ASP A 135 -5.88 19.70 -1.04
N TRP A 136 -6.64 19.26 -2.05
CA TRP A 136 -7.79 18.37 -1.84
C TRP A 136 -7.36 16.99 -1.35
N GLU A 137 -6.31 16.42 -1.94
CA GLU A 137 -5.85 15.06 -1.60
C GLU A 137 -5.38 14.99 -0.15
N VAL A 138 -4.59 15.99 0.28
CA VAL A 138 -4.13 16.11 1.67
C VAL A 138 -5.29 16.25 2.64
N ALA A 139 -6.23 17.17 2.37
CA ALA A 139 -7.37 17.41 3.25
C ALA A 139 -8.32 16.19 3.32
N TRP A 140 -8.46 15.46 2.21
CA TRP A 140 -9.28 14.27 2.14
C TRP A 140 -8.65 13.08 2.89
N ASP A 141 -7.33 12.91 2.79
CA ASP A 141 -6.59 11.87 3.51
C ASP A 141 -6.64 12.09 5.03
N GLU A 142 -6.48 13.34 5.49
CA GLU A 142 -6.63 13.70 6.89
C GLU A 142 -8.05 13.39 7.40
N TYR A 143 -9.08 13.82 6.67
CA TYR A 143 -10.48 13.51 7.00
C TYR A 143 -10.74 11.99 7.07
N ASN A 144 -10.27 11.23 6.08
CA ASN A 144 -10.50 9.78 6.04
C ASN A 144 -9.87 9.09 7.25
N LYS A 145 -8.67 9.52 7.66
CA LYS A 145 -8.02 8.99 8.84
C LYS A 145 -8.83 9.24 10.11
N GLU A 146 -9.28 10.49 10.32
CA GLU A 146 -10.11 10.83 11.47
C GLU A 146 -11.45 10.09 11.47
N TYR A 147 -12.06 9.95 10.29
CA TYR A 147 -13.33 9.26 10.11
C TYR A 147 -13.24 7.76 10.41
N GLU A 148 -12.19 7.08 9.94
CA GLU A 148 -11.96 5.67 10.25
C GLU A 148 -11.70 5.46 11.76
N GLU A 149 -10.90 6.33 12.40
CA GLU A 149 -10.70 6.30 13.86
C GLU A 149 -12.01 6.53 14.62
N TRP A 150 -12.85 7.48 14.17
CA TRP A 150 -14.18 7.73 14.75
C TRP A 150 -15.09 6.49 14.63
N LYS A 151 -15.11 5.83 13.47
CA LYS A 151 -15.92 4.61 13.26
C LYS A 151 -15.57 3.47 14.22
N THR A 152 -14.30 3.29 14.56
CA THR A 152 -13.90 2.24 15.51
C THR A 152 -14.47 2.42 16.92
N LYS A 153 -14.96 3.62 17.24
CA LYS A 153 -15.57 3.98 18.53
C LYS A 153 -17.09 3.85 18.53
N GLU A 154 -17.69 3.33 17.46
CA GLU A 154 -19.13 3.09 17.38
C GLU A 154 -19.58 2.19 18.56
N PRO A 155 -20.58 2.61 19.35
CA PRO A 155 -21.17 1.79 20.40
C PRO A 155 -21.62 0.40 19.92
N ASP A 156 -21.04 -0.66 20.49
CA ASP A 156 -21.47 -2.04 20.25
C ASP A 156 -22.65 -2.42 21.14
N LYS A 157 -23.77 -2.79 20.53
CA LYS A 157 -25.00 -3.20 21.24
C LYS A 157 -24.79 -4.43 22.14
N ASN A 158 -23.75 -5.22 21.90
CA ASN A 158 -23.43 -6.42 22.69
C ASN A 158 -22.49 -6.15 23.87
N ASP A 159 -22.04 -4.90 24.07
CA ASP A 159 -21.21 -4.55 25.22
C ASP A 159 -21.99 -4.74 26.53
N GLU A 160 -21.40 -5.48 27.47
CA GLU A 160 -21.97 -5.79 28.79
C GLU A 160 -22.47 -4.54 29.53
N LYS A 161 -21.85 -3.37 29.30
CA LYS A 161 -22.29 -2.12 29.93
C LYS A 161 -23.73 -1.70 29.57
N TYR A 162 -24.31 -2.25 28.50
CA TYR A 162 -25.69 -2.00 28.08
C TYR A 162 -26.67 -3.09 28.51
N TRP A 163 -26.22 -4.08 29.27
CA TRP A 163 -27.06 -5.19 29.73
C TRP A 163 -27.10 -5.18 31.25
N ASP A 164 -28.28 -4.87 31.79
CA ASP A 164 -28.53 -4.88 33.23
C ASP A 164 -29.05 -6.27 33.65
N GLU A 165 -28.40 -6.88 34.63
CA GLU A 165 -28.95 -8.06 35.31
C GLU A 165 -30.11 -7.63 36.21
N VAL A 166 -31.33 -8.02 35.87
CA VAL A 166 -32.47 -7.82 36.76
C VAL A 166 -32.51 -8.95 37.78
N SER A 167 -32.52 -8.56 39.06
CA SER A 167 -32.66 -9.51 40.16
C SER A 167 -33.91 -10.36 39.96
N SER A 168 -33.74 -11.67 40.06
CA SER A 168 -34.79 -12.70 40.03
C SER A 168 -36.01 -12.38 40.90
N THR A 169 -35.87 -11.58 41.96
CA THR A 169 -36.97 -11.12 42.83
C THR A 169 -38.06 -10.32 42.10
N ASP A 170 -37.73 -9.72 40.96
CA ASP A 170 -38.69 -9.00 40.11
C ASP A 170 -39.31 -9.88 39.00
N ASN A 171 -38.75 -11.06 38.77
CA ASN A 171 -39.30 -12.04 37.84
C ASN A 171 -40.64 -12.59 38.35
N GLU A 172 -41.68 -12.52 37.53
CA GLU A 172 -43.03 -12.95 37.93
C GLU A 172 -43.11 -14.44 38.28
N LEU A 173 -42.40 -15.29 37.53
CA LEU A 173 -42.38 -16.74 37.75
C LEU A 173 -41.65 -17.09 39.04
N TYR A 174 -40.53 -16.42 39.34
CA TYR A 174 -39.84 -16.62 40.62
C TYR A 174 -40.70 -16.17 41.81
N ARG A 175 -41.39 -15.03 41.72
CA ARG A 175 -42.34 -14.61 42.77
C ARG A 175 -43.48 -15.61 42.97
N LYS A 176 -44.01 -16.17 41.88
CA LYS A 176 -45.02 -17.25 41.91
C LYS A 176 -44.46 -18.50 42.57
N PHE A 177 -43.22 -18.89 42.26
CA PHE A 177 -42.55 -20.02 42.89
C PHE A 177 -42.42 -19.84 44.41
N ILE A 178 -41.89 -18.70 44.86
CA ILE A 178 -41.73 -18.40 46.30
C ILE A 178 -43.10 -18.42 46.99
N SER A 179 -44.08 -17.70 46.45
CA SER A 179 -45.42 -17.62 47.04
C SER A 179 -46.13 -18.99 47.10
N ALA A 180 -45.99 -19.80 46.04
CA ALA A 180 -46.66 -21.09 45.95
C ALA A 180 -45.95 -22.20 46.72
N SER A 181 -44.62 -22.13 46.89
CA SER A 181 -43.85 -23.11 47.68
C SER A 181 -43.93 -22.85 49.19
N GLN A 182 -44.14 -21.59 49.61
CA GLN A 182 -44.13 -21.16 51.01
C GLN A 182 -44.98 -22.02 51.97
N PRO A 183 -46.24 -22.41 51.64
CA PRO A 183 -47.07 -23.22 52.53
C PRO A 183 -46.48 -24.61 52.87
N CYS A 184 -45.55 -25.09 52.04
CA CYS A 184 -44.85 -26.36 52.21
C CYS A 184 -43.39 -26.17 52.63
N TYR A 185 -42.77 -25.06 52.26
CA TYR A 185 -41.42 -24.68 52.68
C TYR A 185 -41.35 -24.34 54.17
N ASP A 186 -42.26 -23.50 54.69
CA ASP A 186 -42.21 -23.07 56.10
C ASP A 186 -42.33 -24.25 57.09
N PRO A 187 -43.26 -25.21 56.92
CA PRO A 187 -43.31 -26.40 57.78
C PRO A 187 -42.08 -27.31 57.61
N ALA A 188 -41.51 -27.39 56.40
CA ALA A 188 -40.28 -28.14 56.17
C ALA A 188 -39.11 -27.51 56.94
N MET A 189 -38.91 -26.20 56.87
CA MET A 189 -37.86 -25.55 57.66
C MET A 189 -38.03 -25.72 59.19
N ARG A 190 -39.22 -26.10 59.67
CA ARG A 190 -39.54 -26.38 61.09
C ARG A 190 -39.44 -27.86 61.51
N GLY A 191 -39.10 -28.78 60.60
CA GLY A 191 -38.94 -30.20 60.94
C GLY A 191 -39.78 -31.19 60.13
N ASN A 192 -40.64 -30.73 59.21
CA ASN A 192 -41.54 -31.61 58.46
C ASN A 192 -41.03 -31.90 57.04
N ALA A 193 -40.12 -32.88 56.91
CA ALA A 193 -39.53 -33.33 55.63
C ALA A 193 -40.59 -33.62 54.54
N GLY A 194 -41.73 -34.14 54.97
CA GLY A 194 -42.83 -34.53 54.09
C GLY A 194 -43.42 -33.35 53.32
N CYS A 195 -43.38 -32.13 53.88
CA CYS A 195 -44.03 -30.99 53.27
C CYS A 195 -43.36 -30.52 51.98
N TYR A 196 -42.02 -30.50 51.90
CA TYR A 196 -41.34 -29.97 50.71
C TYR A 196 -41.41 -30.91 49.50
N LYS A 197 -41.64 -32.21 49.72
CA LYS A 197 -41.90 -33.17 48.62
C LYS A 197 -43.08 -32.77 47.75
N HIS A 198 -44.09 -32.09 48.31
CA HIS A 198 -45.21 -31.59 47.53
C HIS A 198 -44.79 -30.50 46.53
N VAL A 199 -43.83 -29.64 46.91
CA VAL A 199 -43.26 -28.62 46.00
C VAL A 199 -42.57 -29.32 44.84
N LEU A 200 -41.67 -30.25 45.14
CA LEU A 200 -40.90 -30.99 44.14
C LEU A 200 -41.80 -31.82 43.20
N ALA A 201 -42.83 -32.46 43.75
CA ALA A 201 -43.82 -33.21 42.97
C ALA A 201 -44.62 -32.28 42.05
N HIS A 202 -44.97 -31.07 42.50
CA HIS A 202 -45.60 -30.07 41.63
C HIS A 202 -44.67 -29.62 40.50
N LEU A 203 -43.37 -29.41 40.77
CA LEU A 203 -42.38 -28.98 39.76
C LEU A 203 -42.17 -30.04 38.67
N LEU A 204 -42.25 -31.34 39.01
CA LEU A 204 -42.07 -32.43 38.05
C LEU A 204 -43.32 -32.79 37.25
N LEU A 205 -44.51 -32.35 37.66
CA LEU A 205 -45.77 -32.78 37.05
C LEU A 205 -46.61 -31.58 36.60
N ALA A 206 -46.12 -30.80 35.63
CA ALA A 206 -46.86 -29.62 35.13
C ALA A 206 -48.29 -29.95 34.65
N ASP A 207 -48.47 -31.08 33.94
CA ASP A 207 -49.75 -31.52 33.37
C ASP A 207 -50.65 -32.29 34.36
N PHE A 208 -51.04 -31.62 35.46
CA PHE A 208 -52.00 -32.17 36.39
C PHE A 208 -53.39 -32.37 35.77
N GLY A 209 -53.71 -33.62 35.42
CA GLY A 209 -55.03 -34.04 34.93
C GLY A 209 -54.99 -35.30 34.06
N ASP A 210 -53.88 -35.54 33.36
CA ASP A 210 -53.80 -36.59 32.32
C ASP A 210 -52.92 -37.79 32.70
N ILE A 211 -52.14 -37.70 33.79
CA ILE A 211 -51.17 -38.72 34.21
C ILE A 211 -51.39 -39.07 35.69
N ASN A 212 -51.68 -40.35 35.99
CA ASN A 212 -51.86 -40.84 37.37
C ASN A 212 -50.54 -40.90 38.15
N SER A 213 -49.45 -41.28 37.47
CA SER A 213 -48.09 -41.32 38.00
C SER A 213 -47.06 -41.34 36.87
N LYS A 214 -45.86 -40.80 37.13
CA LYS A 214 -44.71 -40.85 36.24
C LYS A 214 -43.47 -41.29 37.01
N ASP A 215 -42.66 -42.11 36.36
CA ASP A 215 -41.40 -42.59 36.90
C ASP A 215 -40.26 -41.66 36.49
N TYR A 216 -39.38 -41.36 37.45
CA TYR A 216 -38.16 -40.58 37.27
C TYR A 216 -36.97 -41.38 37.77
N THR A 217 -35.79 -41.11 37.20
CA THR A 217 -34.55 -41.81 37.56
C THR A 217 -33.58 -40.83 38.21
N THR A 218 -33.06 -41.17 39.38
CA THR A 218 -32.03 -40.38 40.07
C THR A 218 -30.71 -40.42 39.30
N THR A 219 -29.76 -39.55 39.65
CA THR A 219 -28.39 -39.58 39.10
C THR A 219 -27.62 -40.86 39.40
N LEU A 220 -28.13 -41.71 40.30
CA LEU A 220 -27.58 -43.02 40.64
C LEU A 220 -28.26 -44.19 39.92
N GLY A 221 -29.34 -43.92 39.18
CA GLY A 221 -30.11 -44.96 38.47
C GLY A 221 -31.31 -45.50 39.24
N ASP A 222 -31.59 -45.02 40.45
CA ASP A 222 -32.76 -45.44 41.22
C ASP A 222 -34.05 -44.85 40.63
N THR A 223 -35.10 -45.67 40.54
CA THR A 223 -36.41 -45.22 40.03
C THR A 223 -37.32 -44.75 41.16
N ILE A 224 -37.88 -43.55 41.01
CA ILE A 224 -38.94 -43.01 41.87
C ILE A 224 -40.23 -42.82 41.08
N GLY A 225 -41.35 -43.30 41.63
CA GLY A 225 -42.68 -43.04 41.10
C GLY A 225 -43.32 -41.85 41.81
N ILE A 226 -43.65 -40.80 41.07
CA ILE A 226 -44.36 -39.62 41.59
C ILE A 226 -45.74 -39.59 40.94
N GLY A 227 -46.80 -39.55 41.75
CA GLY A 227 -48.17 -39.55 41.25
C GLY A 227 -49.07 -38.52 41.91
N GLN A 228 -50.31 -38.46 41.45
CA GLN A 228 -51.29 -37.45 41.87
C GLN A 228 -51.47 -37.37 43.40
N LYS A 229 -51.20 -38.46 44.13
CA LYS A 229 -51.25 -38.55 45.59
C LYS A 229 -50.12 -37.81 46.32
N ASP A 230 -49.04 -37.46 45.63
CA ASP A 230 -47.83 -36.83 46.19
C ASP A 230 -47.88 -35.29 46.07
N ILE A 231 -49.01 -34.79 45.56
CA ILE A 231 -49.35 -33.39 45.29
C ILE A 231 -50.46 -32.80 46.18
N PRO A 232 -51.42 -33.56 46.77
CA PRO A 232 -52.43 -33.00 47.65
C PRO A 232 -51.76 -32.52 48.93
N SER A 233 -51.73 -31.22 49.12
CA SER A 233 -51.02 -30.57 50.22
C SER A 233 -51.58 -29.18 50.52
N ASN A 234 -50.90 -28.45 51.41
CA ASN A 234 -51.12 -27.04 51.68
C ASN A 234 -51.11 -26.18 50.40
N ILE A 235 -50.37 -26.57 49.36
CA ILE A 235 -50.35 -25.85 48.06
C ILE A 235 -51.74 -25.85 47.41
N ASN A 236 -52.44 -26.99 47.47
CA ASN A 236 -53.80 -27.10 46.94
C ASN A 236 -54.81 -26.41 47.85
N TYR A 237 -54.71 -26.61 49.18
CA TYR A 237 -55.58 -25.96 50.17
C TYR A 237 -55.55 -24.43 50.08
N GLU A 238 -54.37 -23.85 49.86
CA GLU A 238 -54.14 -22.40 49.71
C GLU A 238 -54.41 -21.89 48.28
N GLY A 239 -54.89 -22.74 47.37
CA GLY A 239 -55.21 -22.36 45.98
C GLY A 239 -54.00 -21.98 45.13
N LYS A 240 -52.79 -22.45 45.49
CA LYS A 240 -51.51 -22.10 44.84
C LYS A 240 -51.11 -23.01 43.68
N THR A 241 -51.87 -24.07 43.43
CA THR A 241 -51.62 -25.01 42.31
C THR A 241 -51.53 -24.33 40.93
N PRO A 242 -52.38 -23.35 40.55
CA PRO A 242 -52.27 -22.67 39.27
C PRO A 242 -50.96 -21.88 39.10
N ASP A 243 -50.49 -21.21 40.16
CA ASP A 243 -49.23 -20.47 40.14
C ASP A 243 -48.03 -21.41 39.99
N MET A 244 -48.01 -22.51 40.76
CA MET A 244 -46.94 -23.49 40.68
C MET A 244 -46.91 -24.19 39.32
N ARG A 245 -48.07 -24.42 38.68
CA ARG A 245 -48.13 -25.07 37.36
C ARG A 245 -47.36 -24.31 36.28
N ILE A 246 -47.48 -22.99 36.26
CA ILE A 246 -46.80 -22.14 35.26
C ILE A 246 -45.29 -22.22 35.48
N VAL A 247 -44.84 -22.20 36.74
CA VAL A 247 -43.43 -22.38 37.11
C VAL A 247 -42.91 -23.76 36.68
N SER A 248 -43.67 -24.83 36.96
CA SER A 248 -43.31 -26.19 36.56
C SER A 248 -43.13 -26.34 35.06
N GLN A 249 -44.06 -25.75 34.27
CA GLN A 249 -44.01 -25.80 32.82
C GLN A 249 -42.73 -25.15 32.29
N GLU A 250 -42.41 -23.95 32.78
CA GLU A 250 -41.22 -23.21 32.37
C GLU A 250 -39.92 -23.98 32.68
N ILE A 251 -39.83 -24.60 33.87
CA ILE A 251 -38.63 -25.37 34.26
C ILE A 251 -38.44 -26.61 33.39
N LEU A 252 -39.53 -27.32 33.08
CA LEU A 252 -39.50 -28.51 32.24
C LEU A 252 -39.14 -28.17 30.79
N ASP A 253 -39.53 -26.98 30.31
CA ASP A 253 -39.28 -26.55 28.93
C ASP A 253 -37.86 -26.01 28.70
N ARG A 254 -37.22 -25.39 29.71
CA ARG A 254 -35.98 -24.61 29.50
C ARG A 254 -34.64 -25.33 29.68
N ASN A 255 -34.62 -26.61 30.02
CA ASN A 255 -33.38 -27.37 30.29
C ASN A 255 -32.35 -26.61 31.16
N VAL A 256 -32.85 -25.89 32.17
CA VAL A 256 -32.06 -25.00 33.01
C VAL A 256 -31.14 -25.81 33.92
N MET A 257 -29.91 -25.34 34.11
CA MET A 257 -28.94 -25.97 35.00
C MET A 257 -29.12 -25.48 36.45
N ALA A 258 -28.71 -26.27 37.44
CA ALA A 258 -28.59 -25.82 38.84
C ALA A 258 -27.58 -24.65 38.95
N ALA A 259 -27.62 -23.86 40.02
CA ALA A 259 -26.67 -22.75 40.15
C ALA A 259 -25.24 -23.27 40.33
N GLU A 260 -24.28 -22.60 39.69
CA GLU A 260 -22.87 -22.90 39.90
C GLU A 260 -22.48 -22.64 41.35
N ASN A 261 -21.77 -23.60 41.94
CA ASN A 261 -21.31 -23.50 43.32
C ASN A 261 -19.97 -24.24 43.46
N GLU A 262 -18.88 -23.47 43.41
CA GLU A 262 -17.54 -24.04 43.45
C GLU A 262 -17.23 -24.76 44.77
N GLU A 263 -17.82 -24.32 45.90
CA GLU A 263 -17.64 -25.01 47.19
C GLU A 263 -18.25 -26.42 47.14
N MET A 264 -19.48 -26.56 46.64
CA MET A 264 -20.13 -27.85 46.44
C MET A 264 -19.34 -28.73 45.46
N LYS A 265 -18.82 -28.16 44.38
CA LYS A 265 -18.00 -28.90 43.41
C LYS A 265 -16.74 -29.48 44.06
N GLN A 266 -16.04 -28.68 44.85
CA GLN A 266 -14.84 -29.13 45.56
C GLN A 266 -15.17 -30.15 46.66
N GLU A 267 -16.28 -29.98 47.37
CA GLU A 267 -16.77 -30.95 48.35
C GLU A 267 -17.01 -32.33 47.72
N LEU A 268 -17.68 -32.37 46.57
CA LEU A 268 -17.91 -33.62 45.82
C LEU A 268 -16.57 -34.28 45.42
N ILE A 269 -15.62 -33.49 44.92
CA ILE A 269 -14.28 -34.00 44.56
C ILE A 269 -13.58 -34.61 45.77
N ASN A 270 -13.63 -33.93 46.92
CA ASN A 270 -12.96 -34.34 48.13
C ASN A 270 -13.53 -35.65 48.67
N ILE A 271 -14.86 -35.77 48.75
CA ILE A 271 -15.53 -36.99 49.22
C ILE A 271 -15.26 -38.17 48.28
N MET A 272 -15.27 -37.94 46.97
CA MET A 272 -15.04 -39.01 45.98
C MET A 272 -13.59 -39.51 45.96
N LYS A 273 -12.62 -38.71 46.43
CA LYS A 273 -11.20 -39.06 46.52
C LYS A 273 -10.77 -39.57 47.89
N ASP A 274 -11.58 -39.40 48.93
CA ASP A 274 -11.23 -39.83 50.29
C ASP A 274 -11.29 -41.36 50.39
N PRO A 275 -10.16 -42.04 50.66
CA PRO A 275 -10.14 -43.49 50.84
C PRO A 275 -10.89 -43.97 52.08
N ASN A 276 -11.24 -43.08 53.01
CA ASN A 276 -11.98 -43.40 54.24
C ASN A 276 -13.49 -43.12 54.14
N ALA A 277 -13.95 -42.46 53.08
CA ALA A 277 -15.38 -42.20 52.89
C ALA A 277 -16.13 -43.52 52.63
N SER A 278 -17.23 -43.73 53.35
CA SER A 278 -18.08 -44.90 53.12
C SER A 278 -18.80 -44.79 51.78
N GLU A 279 -19.27 -45.93 51.24
CA GLU A 279 -20.06 -45.90 50.00
C GLU A 279 -21.36 -45.10 50.17
N GLN A 280 -21.92 -45.08 51.39
CA GLN A 280 -23.09 -44.26 51.70
C GLN A 280 -22.76 -42.76 51.66
N ASP A 281 -21.59 -42.35 52.15
CA ASP A 281 -21.16 -40.94 52.11
C ASP A 281 -21.01 -40.46 50.66
N LYS A 282 -20.46 -41.32 49.78
CA LYS A 282 -20.34 -41.03 48.34
C LYS A 282 -21.71 -40.95 47.65
N ILE A 283 -22.65 -41.83 48.01
CA ILE A 283 -24.04 -41.80 47.52
C ILE A 283 -24.71 -40.49 47.94
N ASN A 284 -24.62 -40.12 49.22
CA ASN A 284 -25.22 -38.90 49.76
C ASN A 284 -24.63 -37.66 49.08
N ALA A 285 -23.30 -37.59 48.95
CA ALA A 285 -22.62 -36.50 48.27
C ALA A 285 -23.08 -36.35 46.82
N ARG A 286 -23.19 -37.45 46.06
CA ARG A 286 -23.63 -37.39 44.66
C ARG A 286 -25.07 -36.90 44.51
N LEU A 287 -25.98 -37.30 45.39
CA LEU A 287 -27.39 -36.91 45.31
C LEU A 287 -27.63 -35.47 45.79
N MET A 288 -27.00 -35.05 46.89
CA MET A 288 -27.22 -33.72 47.49
C MET A 288 -26.55 -32.58 46.72
N ASN A 289 -25.59 -32.89 45.85
CA ASN A 289 -24.77 -31.89 45.16
C ASN A 289 -25.44 -31.32 43.89
N ASN A 290 -25.04 -30.10 43.50
CA ASN A 290 -25.43 -29.50 42.21
C ASN A 290 -24.70 -30.14 41.02
N TYR A 291 -23.62 -30.88 41.29
CA TYR A 291 -22.81 -31.54 40.28
C TYR A 291 -22.95 -33.07 40.37
N TYR A 292 -22.74 -33.74 39.25
CA TYR A 292 -22.63 -35.20 39.17
C TYR A 292 -21.38 -35.59 38.38
N ILE A 293 -20.99 -36.86 38.50
CA ILE A 293 -19.86 -37.42 37.75
C ILE A 293 -20.44 -38.25 36.60
N ASP A 294 -20.07 -37.90 35.37
CA ASP A 294 -20.50 -38.61 34.17
C ASP A 294 -19.75 -39.94 33.98
N GLU A 295 -20.15 -40.72 32.96
CA GLU A 295 -19.56 -42.04 32.66
C GLU A 295 -18.04 -41.97 32.36
N ASN A 296 -17.53 -40.80 31.95
CA ASN A 296 -16.13 -40.56 31.65
C ASN A 296 -15.34 -40.08 32.88
N GLY A 297 -16.00 -39.91 34.03
CA GLY A 297 -15.39 -39.40 35.25
C GLY A 297 -15.29 -37.87 35.31
N ASN A 298 -15.93 -37.13 34.39
CA ASN A 298 -15.93 -35.67 34.44
C ASN A 298 -17.08 -35.15 35.30
N ILE A 299 -16.85 -34.00 35.91
CA ILE A 299 -17.83 -33.34 36.76
C ILE A 299 -18.69 -32.43 35.88
N GLN A 300 -19.99 -32.67 35.92
CA GLN A 300 -21.01 -31.94 35.17
C GLN A 300 -22.00 -31.31 36.13
N LEU A 301 -22.51 -30.12 35.78
CA LEU A 301 -23.60 -29.48 36.50
C LEU A 301 -24.91 -30.25 36.22
N LYS A 302 -25.77 -30.41 37.22
CA LYS A 302 -27.07 -31.05 37.04
C LYS A 302 -28.04 -30.09 36.36
N GLU A 303 -28.89 -30.62 35.49
CA GLU A 303 -30.14 -29.95 35.15
C GLU A 303 -30.98 -29.77 36.42
N LEU A 304 -31.69 -28.66 36.52
CA LEU A 304 -32.55 -28.34 37.66
C LEU A 304 -33.62 -29.42 37.85
N THR A 305 -34.17 -29.95 36.76
CA THR A 305 -35.08 -31.11 36.74
C THR A 305 -34.46 -32.34 37.40
N GLN A 306 -33.20 -32.67 37.08
CA GLN A 306 -32.48 -33.78 37.69
C GLN A 306 -32.21 -33.53 39.19
N LYS A 307 -31.90 -32.29 39.58
CA LYS A 307 -31.77 -31.92 41.01
C LYS A 307 -33.08 -32.12 41.76
N ILE A 308 -34.22 -31.75 41.17
CA ILE A 308 -35.55 -31.94 41.77
C ILE A 308 -35.83 -33.43 42.02
N VAL A 309 -35.47 -34.30 41.06
CA VAL A 309 -35.62 -35.77 41.19
C VAL A 309 -34.76 -36.33 42.32
N ASP A 310 -33.47 -36.00 42.35
CA ASP A 310 -32.55 -36.46 43.40
C ASP A 310 -33.00 -35.98 44.79
N MET A 311 -33.42 -34.72 44.88
CA MET A 311 -33.92 -34.12 46.12
C MET A 311 -35.21 -34.79 46.61
N TYR A 312 -36.13 -35.15 45.70
CA TYR A 312 -37.34 -35.88 46.06
C TYR A 312 -37.00 -37.28 46.63
N TYR A 313 -36.04 -37.96 46.02
CA TYR A 313 -35.54 -39.25 46.51
C TYR A 313 -34.92 -39.13 47.91
N ILE A 314 -34.06 -38.11 48.13
CA ILE A 314 -33.45 -37.84 49.44
C ILE A 314 -34.54 -37.60 50.50
N LEU A 315 -35.50 -36.71 50.25
CA LEU A 315 -36.58 -36.42 51.20
C LEU A 315 -37.51 -37.62 51.47
N SER A 316 -37.44 -38.66 50.63
CA SER A 316 -38.20 -39.89 50.82
C SER A 316 -37.43 -40.95 51.61
N ASN A 317 -36.09 -40.87 51.67
CA ASN A 317 -35.24 -41.93 52.20
C ASN A 317 -34.18 -41.46 53.21
N TYR A 318 -34.16 -40.17 53.58
CA TYR A 318 -33.09 -39.55 54.38
C TYR A 318 -32.74 -40.31 55.67
N ASP A 319 -33.75 -40.80 56.42
CA ASP A 319 -33.55 -41.59 57.64
C ASP A 319 -32.74 -42.86 57.37
N THR A 320 -33.02 -43.56 56.26
CA THR A 320 -32.31 -44.78 55.86
C THR A 320 -30.94 -44.51 55.24
N MET A 321 -30.72 -43.29 54.75
CA MET A 321 -29.46 -42.83 54.17
C MET A 321 -28.49 -42.26 55.21
N GLY A 322 -28.91 -42.16 56.47
CA GLY A 322 -28.11 -41.59 57.56
C GLY A 322 -27.92 -40.08 57.46
N ILE A 323 -28.80 -39.38 56.72
CA ILE A 323 -28.75 -37.93 56.54
C ILE A 323 -29.54 -37.27 57.68
N ALA A 324 -28.97 -36.28 58.36
CA ALA A 324 -29.67 -35.58 59.42
C ALA A 324 -30.70 -34.61 58.83
N TYR A 325 -31.84 -34.48 59.50
CA TYR A 325 -32.83 -33.47 59.08
C TYR A 325 -32.26 -32.04 59.16
N ASP A 326 -31.49 -31.78 60.21
CA ASP A 326 -30.83 -30.52 60.51
C ASP A 326 -29.37 -30.86 60.88
N PRO A 327 -28.35 -30.36 60.15
CA PRO A 327 -28.44 -29.30 59.13
C PRO A 327 -28.71 -29.78 57.69
N ASP A 328 -28.41 -31.04 57.37
CA ASP A 328 -28.19 -31.49 55.98
C ASP A 328 -29.38 -31.24 55.03
N LEU A 329 -30.60 -31.66 55.41
CA LEU A 329 -31.77 -31.43 54.54
C LEU A 329 -32.15 -29.96 54.45
N LYS A 330 -32.01 -29.18 55.53
CA LYS A 330 -32.30 -27.74 55.51
C LYS A 330 -31.36 -27.00 54.56
N ASP A 331 -30.09 -27.35 54.55
CA ASP A 331 -29.11 -26.78 53.63
C ASP A 331 -29.43 -27.16 52.19
N LEU A 332 -29.88 -28.40 51.94
CA LEU A 332 -30.39 -28.81 50.64
C LEU A 332 -31.62 -27.99 50.20
N LEU A 333 -32.57 -27.70 51.10
CA LEU A 333 -33.70 -26.82 50.81
C LEU A 333 -33.24 -25.39 50.45
N LEU A 334 -32.28 -24.85 51.21
CA LEU A 334 -31.75 -23.49 51.01
C LEU A 334 -30.98 -23.37 49.68
N THR A 335 -30.14 -24.34 49.35
CA THR A 335 -29.43 -24.37 48.06
C THR A 335 -30.41 -24.45 46.89
N PHE A 336 -31.47 -25.24 47.02
CA PHE A 336 -32.48 -25.34 45.98
C PHE A 336 -33.23 -24.01 45.77
N GLN A 337 -33.53 -23.25 46.83
CA GLN A 337 -34.11 -21.91 46.69
C GLN A 337 -33.21 -20.95 45.89
N LYS A 338 -31.88 -21.05 46.09
CA LYS A 338 -30.90 -20.28 45.30
C LYS A 338 -30.81 -20.75 43.85
N ASP A 339 -30.91 -22.05 43.58
CA ASP A 339 -30.94 -22.53 42.19
C ASP A 339 -32.17 -22.01 41.45
N MET A 340 -33.32 -22.02 42.11
CA MET A 340 -34.55 -21.46 41.57
C MET A 340 -34.43 -19.94 41.35
N GLU A 341 -33.74 -19.23 42.23
CA GLU A 341 -33.43 -17.81 42.06
C GLU A 341 -32.59 -17.55 40.80
N GLN A 342 -31.53 -18.33 40.60
CA GLN A 342 -30.68 -18.23 39.42
C GLN A 342 -31.40 -18.59 38.12
N ALA A 343 -32.29 -19.60 38.16
CA ALA A 343 -33.01 -20.10 37.00
C ALA A 343 -33.94 -19.04 36.34
N PHE A 344 -34.34 -18.01 37.08
CA PHE A 344 -35.24 -16.96 36.63
C PHE A 344 -34.60 -15.56 36.61
N LYS A 345 -33.26 -15.47 36.55
CA LYS A 345 -32.59 -14.19 36.23
C LYS A 345 -32.83 -13.82 34.76
N GLU A 346 -33.04 -12.53 34.50
CA GLU A 346 -33.22 -11.97 33.15
C GLU A 346 -32.20 -10.85 32.92
N GLU A 347 -31.60 -10.83 31.73
CA GLU A 347 -30.78 -9.71 31.25
C GLU A 347 -31.67 -8.77 30.43
N ILE A 348 -31.68 -7.49 30.79
CA ILE A 348 -32.45 -6.46 30.08
C ILE A 348 -31.50 -5.46 29.42
N PHE A 349 -31.74 -5.20 28.14
CA PHE A 349 -30.99 -4.20 27.38
C PHE A 349 -31.37 -2.77 27.78
N ASN A 350 -30.39 -1.97 28.15
CA ASN A 350 -30.52 -0.55 28.51
C ASN A 350 -30.49 0.33 27.25
N GLU A 351 -31.64 0.43 26.59
CA GLU A 351 -31.80 1.16 25.33
C GLU A 351 -31.49 2.67 25.47
N ASP A 352 -31.84 3.27 26.61
CA ASP A 352 -31.60 4.70 26.86
C ASP A 352 -30.10 5.03 26.95
N LEU A 353 -29.31 4.19 27.63
CA LEU A 353 -27.86 4.37 27.73
C LEU A 353 -27.18 4.18 26.38
N TYR A 354 -27.56 3.13 25.64
CA TYR A 354 -27.02 2.88 24.28
C TYR A 354 -27.32 4.04 23.34
N ASN A 355 -28.57 4.51 23.32
CA ASN A 355 -28.97 5.61 22.44
C ASN A 355 -28.22 6.90 22.77
N LYS A 356 -28.01 7.19 24.06
CA LYS A 356 -27.21 8.35 24.49
C LYS A 356 -25.76 8.26 24.03
N ASP A 357 -25.08 7.14 24.27
CA ASP A 357 -23.69 6.95 23.84
C ASP A 357 -23.57 7.03 22.30
N ARG A 358 -24.59 6.56 21.58
CA ARG A 358 -24.66 6.66 20.11
C ARG A 358 -24.87 8.09 19.63
N GLU A 359 -25.71 8.87 20.29
CA GLU A 359 -25.89 10.29 20.00
C GLU A 359 -24.60 11.09 20.26
N ASP A 360 -23.93 10.82 21.38
CA ASP A 360 -22.65 11.44 21.73
C ASP A 360 -21.54 11.08 20.72
N TRP A 361 -21.54 9.85 20.20
CA TRP A 361 -20.65 9.42 19.12
C TRP A 361 -20.96 10.13 17.80
N LEU A 362 -22.23 10.22 17.39
CA LEU A 362 -22.65 10.93 16.17
C LEU A 362 -22.31 12.42 16.22
N ALA A 363 -22.41 13.07 17.38
CA ALA A 363 -22.05 14.48 17.55
C ALA A 363 -20.55 14.76 17.39
N GLN A 364 -19.71 13.72 17.40
CA GLN A 364 -18.26 13.79 17.19
C GLN A 364 -17.84 13.38 15.78
N GLU A 365 -18.78 13.24 14.83
CA GLU A 365 -18.47 12.94 13.44
C GLU A 365 -17.56 14.04 12.85
N PRO A 366 -16.39 13.67 12.28
CA PRO A 366 -15.50 14.63 11.65
C PRO A 366 -16.18 15.41 10.51
N GLU A 367 -15.89 16.71 10.41
CA GLU A 367 -16.43 17.54 9.34
C GLU A 367 -15.69 17.27 8.03
N LYS A 368 -16.43 17.18 6.92
CA LYS A 368 -15.84 17.02 5.60
C LYS A 368 -15.03 18.27 5.24
N PRO A 369 -13.87 18.11 4.58
CA PRO A 369 -13.05 19.24 4.20
C PRO A 369 -13.78 20.16 3.20
N ASP A 370 -13.76 21.45 3.47
CA ASP A 370 -14.31 22.50 2.58
C ASP A 370 -13.26 22.93 1.54
N VAL A 371 -12.73 21.94 0.82
CA VAL A 371 -11.73 22.13 -0.23
C VAL A 371 -12.33 21.66 -1.55
N PRO A 372 -12.43 22.51 -2.59
CA PRO A 372 -12.98 22.09 -3.87
C PRO A 372 -12.03 21.11 -4.55
N TYR A 373 -12.60 20.10 -5.22
CA TYR A 373 -11.83 19.09 -5.95
C TYR A 373 -11.10 19.68 -7.17
N TYR A 374 -11.69 20.69 -7.81
CA TYR A 374 -11.10 21.37 -8.97
C TYR A 374 -10.83 22.85 -8.67
N ILE A 375 -9.70 23.34 -9.18
CA ILE A 375 -9.37 24.77 -9.25
C ILE A 375 -9.08 25.16 -10.70
N GLU A 376 -9.23 26.44 -11.02
CA GLU A 376 -8.85 26.98 -12.32
C GLU A 376 -7.37 27.39 -12.29
N LYS A 377 -6.57 26.84 -13.20
CA LYS A 377 -5.16 27.19 -13.42
C LYS A 377 -5.03 27.81 -14.80
N GLU A 378 -4.31 28.93 -14.90
CA GLU A 378 -4.00 29.55 -16.18
C GLU A 378 -2.86 28.76 -16.86
N GLU A 379 -3.11 28.23 -18.05
CA GLU A 379 -2.12 27.65 -18.93
C GLU A 379 -1.77 28.64 -20.06
N ARG A 380 -0.48 28.98 -20.17
CA ARG A 380 0.00 29.89 -21.23
C ARG A 380 0.06 29.19 -22.58
N LYS A 381 -0.31 29.91 -23.64
CA LYS A 381 -0.38 29.38 -25.00
C LYS A 381 0.95 29.50 -25.72
N ILE A 382 1.26 28.56 -26.60
CA ILE A 382 2.36 28.71 -27.55
C ILE A 382 1.96 29.76 -28.60
N VAL A 383 2.66 30.90 -28.64
CA VAL A 383 2.39 31.99 -29.60
C VAL A 383 3.08 31.78 -30.94
N ASP A 384 4.28 31.22 -30.92
CA ASP A 384 5.06 30.84 -32.10
C ASP A 384 5.03 29.32 -32.22
N LYS A 385 4.15 28.79 -33.07
CA LYS A 385 3.90 27.34 -33.16
C LYS A 385 5.15 26.58 -33.59
N ASP A 386 5.88 27.09 -34.58
CA ASP A 386 7.01 26.38 -35.18
C ASP A 386 8.20 26.37 -34.20
N LYS A 387 8.52 27.54 -33.63
CA LYS A 387 9.56 27.66 -32.61
C LYS A 387 9.18 26.95 -31.32
N GLY A 388 7.92 27.02 -30.92
CA GLY A 388 7.40 26.30 -29.76
C GLY A 388 7.53 24.80 -29.92
N GLN A 389 7.12 24.26 -31.07
CA GLN A 389 7.23 22.83 -31.35
C GLN A 389 8.69 22.35 -31.38
N TRP A 390 9.63 23.17 -31.89
CA TRP A 390 11.06 22.87 -31.84
C TRP A 390 11.55 22.60 -30.41
N TYR A 391 11.21 23.49 -29.49
CA TYR A 391 11.64 23.37 -28.10
C TYR A 391 10.85 22.32 -27.31
N VAL A 392 9.58 22.06 -27.66
CA VAL A 392 8.82 20.91 -27.13
C VAL A 392 9.52 19.59 -27.50
N ASN A 393 9.95 19.43 -28.76
CA ASN A 393 10.66 18.23 -29.21
C ASN A 393 11.99 18.05 -28.47
N LEU A 394 12.73 19.15 -28.27
CA LEU A 394 13.99 19.14 -27.54
C LEU A 394 13.76 18.73 -26.07
N TRP A 395 12.75 19.32 -25.41
CA TRP A 395 12.35 18.93 -24.06
C TRP A 395 12.08 17.43 -23.97
N HIS A 396 11.25 16.87 -24.85
CA HIS A 396 10.93 15.45 -24.82
C HIS A 396 12.15 14.55 -25.12
N ARG A 397 13.10 15.00 -25.96
CA ARG A 397 14.33 14.23 -26.21
C ARG A 397 15.27 14.23 -25.00
N MET A 398 15.32 15.32 -24.24
CA MET A 398 16.14 15.48 -23.03
C MET A 398 15.48 14.88 -21.78
N ASN A 399 14.16 14.97 -21.66
CA ASN A 399 13.38 14.64 -20.47
C ASN A 399 12.62 13.31 -20.57
N GLY A 400 12.20 12.93 -21.78
CA GLY A 400 11.18 11.90 -21.98
C GLY A 400 9.77 12.51 -22.10
N PRO A 401 8.71 11.68 -22.08
CA PRO A 401 7.34 12.10 -22.40
C PRO A 401 6.71 13.02 -21.34
N SER A 402 7.27 13.10 -20.13
CA SER A 402 6.73 13.92 -19.06
C SER A 402 6.88 15.42 -19.33
N GLN A 403 5.88 16.20 -18.92
CA GLN A 403 5.95 17.67 -18.90
C GLN A 403 6.67 18.20 -17.66
N THR A 404 6.78 17.39 -16.61
CA THR A 404 7.58 17.70 -15.41
C THR A 404 8.97 17.10 -15.57
N LYS A 405 9.99 17.77 -15.05
CA LYS A 405 11.38 17.32 -15.18
C LYS A 405 11.60 15.98 -14.49
N ALA A 406 12.24 15.05 -15.19
CA ALA A 406 12.57 13.73 -14.68
C ALA A 406 13.53 13.82 -13.48
N GLY A 407 13.33 12.93 -12.50
CA GLY A 407 14.08 12.92 -11.25
C GLY A 407 13.62 13.96 -10.22
N THR A 408 12.53 14.69 -10.50
CA THR A 408 11.85 15.56 -9.53
C THR A 408 10.57 14.90 -9.01
N THR A 409 9.93 15.52 -8.02
CA THR A 409 8.63 15.08 -7.49
C THR A 409 7.52 15.89 -8.16
N ASP A 410 6.50 15.22 -8.68
CA ASP A 410 5.32 15.87 -9.26
C ASP A 410 4.36 16.46 -8.19
N GLU A 411 3.31 17.14 -8.64
CA GLU A 411 2.29 17.74 -7.78
C GLU A 411 1.56 16.71 -6.89
N SER A 412 1.60 15.42 -7.24
CA SER A 412 1.02 14.29 -6.51
C SER A 412 2.02 13.56 -5.61
N GLY A 413 3.25 14.08 -5.44
CA GLY A 413 4.26 13.48 -4.57
C GLY A 413 5.03 12.29 -5.17
N ASN A 414 4.84 11.97 -6.45
CA ASN A 414 5.52 10.85 -7.12
C ASN A 414 6.81 11.31 -7.81
N VAL A 415 7.82 10.43 -7.85
CA VAL A 415 9.05 10.70 -8.60
C VAL A 415 8.78 10.57 -10.09
N VAL A 416 9.05 11.64 -10.85
CA VAL A 416 8.87 11.67 -12.29
C VAL A 416 9.93 10.80 -12.96
N GLU A 417 9.48 9.68 -13.52
CA GLU A 417 10.33 8.77 -14.30
C GLU A 417 10.66 9.36 -15.67
N GLY A 418 11.86 9.06 -16.17
CA GLY A 418 12.36 9.57 -17.45
C GLY A 418 13.79 10.09 -17.35
N GLY A 419 14.21 10.87 -18.35
CA GLY A 419 15.46 11.61 -18.32
C GLY A 419 16.75 10.78 -18.41
N THR A 420 16.67 9.44 -18.32
CA THR A 420 17.82 8.54 -18.47
C THR A 420 17.73 7.65 -19.72
N THR A 421 18.88 7.27 -20.25
CA THR A 421 19.03 6.24 -21.29
C THR A 421 18.91 4.84 -20.66
N GLU A 422 18.85 3.79 -21.49
CA GLU A 422 18.83 2.39 -21.01
C GLU A 422 20.03 2.04 -20.11
N GLY A 423 21.14 2.77 -20.24
CA GLY A 423 22.34 2.62 -19.40
C GLY A 423 22.33 3.46 -18.11
N GLY A 424 21.23 4.13 -17.77
CA GLY A 424 21.09 4.96 -16.56
C GLY A 424 21.82 6.30 -16.62
N LEU A 425 22.33 6.71 -17.78
CA LEU A 425 22.95 8.03 -17.99
C LEU A 425 21.88 9.07 -18.36
N PRO A 426 22.09 10.37 -18.11
CA PRO A 426 21.19 11.41 -18.60
C PRO A 426 20.99 11.33 -20.12
N LYS A 427 19.78 11.62 -20.62
CA LYS A 427 19.48 11.60 -22.06
C LYS A 427 20.16 12.68 -22.88
N TYR A 428 20.77 13.67 -22.22
CA TYR A 428 21.52 14.73 -22.88
C TYR A 428 22.95 14.83 -22.34
N LYS A 429 23.82 15.49 -23.09
CA LYS A 429 25.15 15.89 -22.65
C LYS A 429 25.48 17.26 -23.26
N VAL A 430 26.07 18.13 -22.46
CA VAL A 430 26.53 19.45 -22.93
C VAL A 430 27.71 19.26 -23.87
N LEU A 431 27.63 19.86 -25.05
CA LEU A 431 28.75 20.00 -25.98
C LEU A 431 29.29 21.42 -25.86
N GLU A 432 30.57 21.54 -25.53
CA GLU A 432 31.25 22.84 -25.38
C GLU A 432 31.07 23.70 -26.64
N ASP A 433 30.80 24.99 -26.46
CA ASP A 433 30.48 25.91 -27.56
C ASP A 433 31.59 25.96 -28.64
N GLY A 434 32.84 25.77 -28.23
CA GLY A 434 33.98 25.69 -29.14
C GLY A 434 33.91 24.50 -30.12
N LEU A 435 33.40 23.36 -29.68
CA LEU A 435 33.17 22.18 -30.52
C LEU A 435 31.84 22.30 -31.28
N MET A 436 30.81 22.85 -30.64
CA MET A 436 29.49 23.09 -31.24
C MET A 436 29.60 23.94 -32.52
N ASN A 437 30.51 24.93 -32.53
CA ASN A 437 30.73 25.82 -33.67
C ASN A 437 31.88 25.40 -34.60
N ASN A 438 32.46 24.20 -34.41
CA ASN A 438 33.60 23.73 -35.20
C ASN A 438 33.18 22.72 -36.28
N ALA A 439 33.22 23.18 -37.55
CA ALA A 439 32.84 22.37 -38.70
C ALA A 439 33.78 21.18 -38.95
N ASP A 440 35.09 21.37 -38.79
CA ASP A 440 36.09 20.30 -38.99
C ASP A 440 35.89 19.17 -37.97
N TRP A 441 35.59 19.54 -36.72
CA TRP A 441 35.30 18.57 -35.66
C TRP A 441 34.03 17.78 -35.96
N LEU A 442 32.95 18.45 -36.37
CA LEU A 442 31.68 17.78 -36.63
C LEU A 442 31.80 16.83 -37.83
N GLN A 443 32.45 17.27 -38.91
CA GLN A 443 32.71 16.43 -40.06
C GLN A 443 33.51 15.19 -39.67
N TYR A 444 34.60 15.36 -38.91
CA TYR A 444 35.38 14.24 -38.40
C TYR A 444 34.54 13.29 -37.52
N ALA A 445 33.70 13.84 -36.63
CA ALA A 445 32.86 13.05 -35.73
C ALA A 445 31.82 12.20 -36.47
N LEU A 446 31.22 12.74 -37.53
CA LEU A 446 30.26 12.05 -38.39
C LEU A 446 30.94 10.97 -39.25
N GLU A 447 32.08 11.28 -39.87
CA GLU A 447 32.83 10.33 -40.71
C GLU A 447 33.39 9.14 -39.91
N LYS A 448 33.82 9.37 -38.66
CA LYS A 448 34.31 8.33 -37.76
C LYS A 448 33.20 7.62 -36.98
N GLY A 449 31.94 8.03 -37.13
CA GLY A 449 30.81 7.46 -36.41
C GLY A 449 30.89 7.65 -34.88
N THR A 450 31.57 8.69 -34.41
CA THR A 450 31.60 9.05 -32.98
C THR A 450 30.31 9.77 -32.57
N VAL A 451 29.64 10.39 -33.54
CA VAL A 451 28.33 11.02 -33.42
C VAL A 451 27.47 10.56 -34.60
N THR A 452 26.18 10.37 -34.35
CA THR A 452 25.15 10.13 -35.37
C THR A 452 24.15 11.29 -35.40
N LEU A 453 23.39 11.38 -36.50
CA LEU A 453 22.31 12.35 -36.63
C LEU A 453 20.97 11.68 -36.36
N GLU A 454 20.17 12.32 -35.52
CA GLU A 454 18.72 12.10 -35.51
C GLU A 454 18.04 13.32 -36.14
N ARG A 455 17.00 13.08 -36.92
CA ARG A 455 16.14 14.13 -37.48
C ARG A 455 14.74 13.95 -36.93
N VAL A 456 14.05 15.04 -36.65
CA VAL A 456 12.60 15.01 -36.47
C VAL A 456 11.95 15.00 -37.85
N ASP A 457 11.20 13.94 -38.16
CA ASP A 457 10.52 13.83 -39.47
C ASP A 457 9.33 14.79 -39.54
N PHE A 458 9.56 15.95 -40.17
CA PHE A 458 8.49 16.85 -40.61
C PHE A 458 8.28 16.65 -42.11
N THR A 459 7.03 16.52 -42.56
CA THR A 459 6.73 16.23 -43.97
C THR A 459 7.07 17.38 -44.92
N ASP A 460 7.19 18.62 -44.44
CA ASP A 460 7.72 19.78 -45.17
C ASP A 460 8.08 20.88 -44.15
N PRO A 461 9.29 21.48 -44.14
CA PRO A 461 9.63 22.57 -43.21
C PRO A 461 8.83 23.86 -43.46
N THR A 462 8.01 23.91 -44.51
CA THR A 462 7.12 25.04 -44.86
C THR A 462 5.64 24.83 -44.47
N GLU A 463 5.24 23.63 -44.04
CA GLU A 463 3.86 23.35 -43.63
C GLU A 463 3.73 23.52 -42.10
N GLU A 464 2.81 24.39 -41.64
CA GLU A 464 2.50 24.55 -40.21
C GLU A 464 2.31 23.16 -39.56
N GLY A 465 3.23 22.77 -38.67
CA GLY A 465 3.15 21.49 -37.98
C GLY A 465 1.86 21.40 -37.16
N THR A 466 1.06 20.35 -37.36
CA THR A 466 -0.26 20.19 -36.70
C THR A 466 -0.19 19.80 -35.22
N GLY A 467 0.96 19.98 -34.56
CA GLY A 467 1.13 19.82 -33.10
C GLY A 467 1.22 18.37 -32.58
N LEU A 468 1.98 18.24 -31.49
CA LEU A 468 1.98 17.26 -30.36
C LEU A 468 1.74 15.75 -30.55
N SER A 469 1.19 15.21 -31.64
CA SER A 469 0.78 13.78 -31.69
C SER A 469 1.81 12.80 -32.27
N ASP A 470 2.83 13.23 -33.01
CA ASP A 470 3.71 12.30 -33.74
C ASP A 470 5.18 12.74 -33.80
N CYS A 471 5.76 13.23 -32.70
CA CYS A 471 7.20 13.54 -32.66
C CYS A 471 8.03 12.25 -32.53
N THR A 472 8.63 11.79 -33.64
CA THR A 472 9.63 10.72 -33.63
C THR A 472 10.97 11.23 -34.12
N TRP A 473 11.98 11.14 -33.25
CA TRP A 473 13.38 11.32 -33.64
C TRP A 473 13.83 10.06 -34.38
N THR A 474 14.13 10.19 -35.66
CA THR A 474 14.57 9.08 -36.51
C THR A 474 16.07 9.20 -36.76
N SER A 475 16.83 8.14 -36.46
CA SER A 475 18.25 8.09 -36.78
C SER A 475 18.47 8.05 -38.29
N ILE A 476 19.30 8.96 -38.79
CA ILE A 476 19.69 9.03 -40.20
C ILE A 476 21.21 8.98 -40.35
N ILE A 477 21.67 8.45 -41.47
CA ILE A 477 23.05 8.63 -41.91
C ILE A 477 23.14 10.04 -42.52
N TRP A 478 24.20 10.79 -42.22
CA TRP A 478 24.35 12.17 -42.69
C TRP A 478 24.29 12.31 -44.23
N THR A 479 24.71 11.30 -44.99
CA THR A 479 24.59 11.26 -46.46
C THR A 479 23.15 11.20 -46.97
N ASN A 480 22.20 10.84 -46.09
CA ASN A 480 20.77 10.79 -46.40
C ASN A 480 20.04 12.07 -45.94
N ALA A 481 20.73 13.02 -45.31
CA ALA A 481 20.15 14.31 -44.96
C ALA A 481 20.03 15.18 -46.22
N GLN A 482 18.82 15.61 -46.56
CA GLN A 482 18.57 16.43 -47.76
C GLN A 482 19.25 17.81 -47.69
N ASP A 483 19.49 18.32 -46.47
CA ASP A 483 20.04 19.65 -46.23
C ASP A 483 21.57 19.66 -46.08
N ILE A 484 22.22 18.49 -46.10
CA ILE A 484 23.68 18.39 -46.00
C ILE A 484 24.25 18.10 -47.38
N THR A 485 25.20 18.92 -47.81
CA THR A 485 25.89 18.77 -49.09
C THR A 485 27.40 18.76 -48.91
N GLU A 486 28.09 18.09 -49.81
CA GLU A 486 29.55 17.97 -49.81
C GLU A 486 30.14 18.81 -50.95
N GLU A 487 31.12 19.66 -50.64
CA GLU A 487 31.85 20.50 -51.63
C GLU A 487 33.36 20.30 -51.48
N GLN A 488 34.13 20.49 -52.56
CA GLN A 488 35.59 20.49 -52.51
C GLN A 488 36.12 21.57 -51.56
N ASN A 489 37.13 21.22 -50.76
CA ASN A 489 37.74 22.15 -49.81
C ASN A 489 38.79 23.04 -50.51
N GLU A 490 38.33 24.10 -51.18
CA GLU A 490 39.21 25.04 -51.90
C GLU A 490 40.28 25.68 -51.00
N ALA A 491 39.99 25.88 -49.71
CA ALA A 491 40.95 26.43 -48.75
C ALA A 491 42.10 25.44 -48.45
N ALA A 492 41.79 24.15 -48.31
CA ALA A 492 42.80 23.11 -48.16
C ALA A 492 43.67 22.98 -49.41
N ILE A 493 43.05 23.04 -50.60
CA ILE A 493 43.75 23.02 -51.89
C ILE A 493 44.70 24.22 -51.99
N THR A 494 44.19 25.44 -51.74
CA THR A 494 44.99 26.67 -51.80
C THR A 494 46.17 26.63 -50.82
N LYS A 495 45.96 26.08 -49.61
CA LYS A 495 47.04 25.94 -48.63
C LYS A 495 48.11 24.94 -49.10
N ALA A 496 47.69 23.81 -49.66
CA ALA A 496 48.60 22.80 -50.19
C ALA A 496 49.34 23.26 -51.47
N GLU A 497 48.80 24.23 -52.22
CA GLU A 497 49.49 24.84 -53.37
C GLU A 497 50.59 25.84 -52.97
N VAL A 498 50.50 26.41 -51.77
CA VAL A 498 51.44 27.43 -51.26
C VAL A 498 52.62 26.82 -50.49
N GLU A 499 52.45 25.62 -49.93
CA GLU A 499 53.48 24.83 -49.21
C GLU A 499 54.41 24.05 -50.15
#